data_AF-A0A2Z5EKF4-F1
#
_entry.id   AF-A0A2Z5EKF4-F1
#
_cell.length_a   1.000
_cell.length_b   1.000
_cell.length_c   1.000
_cell.angle_alpha   90.00
_cell.angle_beta   90.00
_cell.angle_gamma   90.00
#
_symmetry.space_group_name_H-M   'P 1'
#
loop_
_entity.id
_entity.type
_entity.pdbx_description
1 polymer ?
#
loop_
_entity_poly.entity_id
_entity_poly.type
_entity_poly.pdbx_seq_one_letter_code
_entity_poly.pdbx_strand_id
1 'polypeptide(L)'
;MAMAKDDAPPTTSKVREVRDAETRTVQDAQGSSLIGRTVTINRPRAELYAYWRDFARLPTFMDNVQQVDVRSPKLSHWVVKAPGGRTVEWDARITEEKDGELIAWASTEDADVPNSGRIEFRDAGDRGTIVTATIVYDPPAGVVGQLIAKMFQREPAIQARRDLRRFKQLMETGEVATSSRTRAQLEEDKA
;
A
#
# COMPACT_ATOMS: atom_id res chain seq x y z
N MET A 1 -21.56 -14.58 26.46
CA MET A 1 -21.26 -13.19 26.05
C MET A 1 -19.82 -13.18 25.57
N ALA A 2 -19.60 -13.39 24.27
CA ALA A 2 -18.25 -13.39 23.70
C ALA A 2 -17.70 -11.97 23.81
N MET A 3 -16.51 -11.79 24.40
CA MET A 3 -15.78 -10.52 24.37
C MET A 3 -15.72 -10.08 22.91
N ALA A 4 -16.24 -8.88 22.62
CA ALA A 4 -15.98 -8.21 21.35
C ALA A 4 -14.46 -8.12 21.21
N LYS A 5 -13.89 -8.97 20.34
CA LYS A 5 -12.49 -8.88 19.98
C LYS A 5 -12.31 -7.48 19.39
N ASP A 6 -11.35 -6.73 19.92
CA ASP A 6 -11.03 -5.42 19.37
C ASP A 6 -10.64 -5.62 17.90
N ASP A 7 -11.52 -5.16 17.01
CA ASP A 7 -11.35 -5.24 15.56
C ASP A 7 -10.43 -4.11 15.06
N ALA A 8 -9.92 -3.26 15.96
CA ALA A 8 -8.92 -2.25 15.63
C ALA A 8 -7.65 -2.96 15.11
N PRO A 9 -7.09 -2.51 13.97
CA PRO A 9 -5.85 -3.08 13.46
C PRO A 9 -4.75 -2.97 14.54
N PRO A 10 -3.94 -4.02 14.75
CA PRO A 10 -2.85 -4.04 15.73
C PRO A 10 -1.88 -2.86 15.58
N THR A 11 -1.80 -2.31 14.36
CA THR A 11 -1.01 -1.14 13.99
C THR A 11 -1.49 0.18 14.63
N THR A 12 -2.72 0.22 15.14
CA THR A 12 -3.29 1.37 15.88
C THR A 12 -2.99 1.35 17.37
N SER A 13 -2.55 0.20 17.91
CA SER A 13 -2.20 0.07 19.32
C SER A 13 -0.96 0.91 19.67
N LYS A 14 -0.95 1.52 20.86
CA LYS A 14 0.25 2.18 21.43
C LYS A 14 1.23 1.18 22.05
N VAL A 15 0.81 -0.07 22.20
CA VAL A 15 1.61 -1.15 22.80
C VAL A 15 2.61 -1.67 21.79
N ARG A 16 3.90 -1.52 22.09
CA ARG A 16 5.01 -1.93 21.21
C ARG A 16 5.00 -3.43 20.91
N GLU A 17 4.73 -4.28 21.91
CA GLU A 17 4.65 -5.74 21.74
C GLU A 17 3.58 -6.18 20.73
N VAL A 18 2.45 -5.46 20.65
CA VAL A 18 1.38 -5.75 19.69
C VAL A 18 1.84 -5.45 18.26
N ARG A 19 2.61 -4.38 18.07
CA ARG A 19 3.23 -4.06 16.78
C ARG A 19 4.34 -5.03 16.43
N ASP A 20 5.19 -5.41 17.38
CA ASP A 20 6.27 -6.37 17.16
C ASP A 20 5.74 -7.79 16.86
N ALA A 21 4.59 -8.17 17.43
CA ALA A 21 3.88 -9.40 17.06
C ALA A 21 3.31 -9.32 15.64
N GLU A 22 2.77 -8.17 15.24
CA GLU A 22 2.21 -7.95 13.90
C GLU A 22 3.31 -7.90 12.82
N THR A 23 4.47 -7.29 13.09
CA THR A 23 5.64 -7.34 12.20
C THR A 23 6.07 -8.79 11.94
N ARG A 24 6.04 -9.66 12.96
CA ARG A 24 6.36 -11.09 12.84
C ARG A 24 5.36 -11.89 12.01
N THR A 25 4.17 -11.34 11.73
CA THR A 25 3.19 -11.98 10.84
C THR A 25 3.46 -11.71 9.37
N VAL A 26 4.28 -10.69 9.05
CA VAL A 26 4.73 -10.43 7.69
C VAL A 26 5.90 -11.38 7.39
N GLN A 27 5.67 -12.35 6.50
CA GLN A 27 6.72 -13.25 6.05
C GLN A 27 7.81 -12.46 5.33
N ASP A 28 9.06 -12.76 5.64
CA ASP A 28 10.25 -12.07 5.13
C ASP A 28 10.26 -10.55 5.41
N ALA A 29 9.80 -10.17 6.61
CA ALA A 29 9.79 -8.80 7.08
C ALA A 29 11.18 -8.13 6.98
N GLN A 30 11.25 -7.06 6.21
CA GLN A 30 12.44 -6.22 6.02
C GLN A 30 12.27 -4.92 6.79
N GLY A 31 12.56 -4.99 8.08
CA GLY A 31 12.73 -3.82 8.95
C GLY A 31 11.95 -3.85 10.25
N SER A 32 12.06 -2.76 10.98
CA SER A 32 11.63 -2.62 12.38
C SER A 32 10.44 -1.68 12.58
N SER A 33 10.10 -0.86 11.58
CA SER A 33 8.98 0.08 11.64
C SER A 33 7.76 -0.48 10.92
N LEU A 34 6.64 -0.54 11.65
CA LEU A 34 5.37 -1.05 11.17
C LEU A 34 4.35 0.07 11.01
N ILE A 35 3.70 0.12 9.86
CA ILE A 35 2.58 1.00 9.57
C ILE A 35 1.42 0.14 9.11
N GLY A 36 0.21 0.40 9.63
CA GLY A 36 -0.99 -0.20 9.08
C GLY A 36 -2.12 0.80 8.95
N ARG A 37 -2.91 0.61 7.89
CA ARG A 37 -4.06 1.44 7.54
C ARG A 37 -5.19 0.54 7.05
N THR A 38 -6.40 0.90 7.42
CA THR A 38 -7.60 0.13 7.10
C THR A 38 -8.68 1.04 6.55
N VAL A 39 -9.44 0.51 5.59
CA VAL A 39 -10.61 1.15 5.01
C VAL A 39 -11.70 0.10 4.77
N THR A 40 -12.96 0.45 4.97
CA THR A 40 -14.09 -0.38 4.52
C THR A 40 -14.56 0.11 3.16
N ILE A 41 -14.67 -0.80 2.19
CA ILE A 41 -15.07 -0.54 0.81
C ILE A 41 -16.34 -1.33 0.52
N ASN A 42 -17.38 -0.65 0.03
CA ASN A 42 -18.69 -1.20 -0.29
C ASN A 42 -18.66 -1.95 -1.64
N ARG A 43 -17.81 -2.96 -1.72
CA ARG A 43 -17.69 -3.88 -2.85
C ARG A 43 -17.42 -5.30 -2.35
N PRO A 44 -17.74 -6.33 -3.14
CA PRO A 44 -17.41 -7.71 -2.80
C PRO A 44 -15.91 -7.93 -2.65
N ARG A 45 -15.53 -8.77 -1.68
CA ARG A 45 -14.13 -9.10 -1.37
C ARG A 45 -13.35 -9.63 -2.58
N ALA A 46 -13.97 -10.52 -3.35
CA ALA A 46 -13.37 -11.11 -4.55
C ALA A 46 -13.01 -10.05 -5.61
N GLU A 47 -13.85 -9.03 -5.80
CA GLU A 47 -13.58 -7.95 -6.76
C GLU A 47 -12.37 -7.11 -6.33
N LEU A 48 -12.30 -6.76 -5.04
CA LEU A 48 -11.21 -5.96 -4.50
C LEU A 48 -9.88 -6.71 -4.53
N TYR A 49 -9.90 -7.99 -4.15
CA TYR A 49 -8.73 -8.86 -4.22
C TYR A 49 -8.24 -8.99 -5.67
N ALA A 50 -9.13 -9.33 -6.61
CA ALA A 50 -8.77 -9.50 -8.01
C ALA A 50 -8.21 -8.21 -8.62
N TYR A 51 -8.81 -7.05 -8.32
CA TYR A 51 -8.29 -5.77 -8.78
C TYR A 51 -6.89 -5.49 -8.22
N TRP A 52 -6.69 -5.71 -6.92
CA TRP A 52 -5.40 -5.46 -6.29
C TRP A 52 -4.32 -6.42 -6.80
N ARG A 53 -4.69 -7.68 -7.04
CA ARG A 53 -3.77 -8.73 -7.50
C ARG A 53 -3.22 -8.46 -8.92
N ASP A 54 -3.98 -7.75 -9.73
CA ASP A 54 -3.52 -7.20 -11.01
C ASP A 54 -2.63 -5.96 -10.74
N PHE A 55 -1.37 -6.22 -10.38
CA PHE A 55 -0.43 -5.18 -9.96
C PHE A 55 -0.24 -4.06 -10.99
N ALA A 56 -0.41 -4.35 -12.28
CA ALA A 56 -0.31 -3.36 -13.35
C ALA A 56 -1.40 -2.27 -13.25
N ARG A 57 -2.49 -2.52 -12.52
CA ARG A 57 -3.55 -1.53 -12.26
C ARG A 57 -3.28 -0.64 -11.07
N LEU A 58 -2.37 -0.99 -10.16
CA LEU A 58 -2.14 -0.21 -8.94
C LEU A 58 -1.75 1.27 -9.20
N PRO A 59 -0.99 1.61 -10.27
CA PRO A 59 -0.74 3.01 -10.64
C PRO A 59 -1.99 3.87 -10.87
N THR A 60 -3.15 3.26 -11.16
CA THR A 60 -4.42 3.98 -11.40
C THR A 60 -4.94 4.71 -10.15
N PHE A 61 -4.52 4.30 -8.96
CA PHE A 61 -4.94 4.93 -7.70
C PHE A 61 -3.79 5.19 -6.71
N MET A 62 -2.61 4.61 -6.92
CA MET A 62 -1.42 4.86 -6.11
C MET A 62 -0.57 5.97 -6.74
N ASP A 63 -0.84 7.24 -6.41
CA ASP A 63 -0.25 8.44 -7.05
C ASP A 63 1.29 8.41 -7.27
N ASN A 64 2.01 7.79 -6.33
CA ASN A 64 3.46 7.77 -6.35
C ASN A 64 4.01 6.59 -7.17
N VAL A 65 3.23 5.55 -7.40
CA VAL A 65 3.61 4.42 -8.25
C VAL A 65 3.40 4.84 -9.70
N GLN A 66 4.45 4.81 -10.51
CA GLN A 66 4.37 5.13 -11.94
C GLN A 66 4.00 3.90 -12.74
N GLN A 67 4.64 2.78 -12.43
CA GLN A 67 4.52 1.55 -13.20
C GLN A 67 4.81 0.35 -12.30
N VAL A 68 4.11 -0.74 -12.58
CA VAL A 68 4.42 -2.05 -12.03
C VAL A 68 4.42 -3.07 -13.17
N ASP A 69 5.57 -3.66 -13.45
CA ASP A 69 5.73 -4.70 -14.46
C ASP A 69 5.72 -6.07 -13.79
N VAL A 70 4.70 -6.88 -14.07
CA VAL A 70 4.67 -8.28 -13.60
C VAL A 70 5.62 -9.12 -14.46
N ARG A 71 6.76 -9.52 -13.88
CA ARG A 71 7.79 -10.33 -14.56
C ARG A 71 7.48 -11.82 -14.51
N SER A 72 6.79 -12.27 -13.46
CA SER A 72 6.31 -13.64 -13.30
C SER A 72 5.12 -13.66 -12.32
N PRO A 73 4.43 -14.81 -12.10
CA PRO A 73 3.34 -14.89 -11.13
C PRO A 73 3.68 -14.40 -9.73
N LYS A 74 4.96 -14.46 -9.32
CA LYS A 74 5.43 -14.08 -7.99
C LYS A 74 6.46 -12.95 -7.98
N LEU A 75 6.84 -12.38 -9.12
CA LEU A 75 7.88 -11.35 -9.22
C LEU A 75 7.37 -10.15 -10.03
N SER A 76 7.59 -8.95 -9.50
CA SER A 76 7.18 -7.69 -10.11
C SER A 76 8.26 -6.63 -9.95
N HIS A 77 8.42 -5.79 -10.97
CA HIS A 77 9.32 -4.64 -10.95
C HIS A 77 8.51 -3.36 -10.75
N TRP A 78 8.92 -2.53 -9.79
CA TRP A 78 8.20 -1.34 -9.37
C TRP A 78 8.99 -0.08 -9.69
N VAL A 79 8.33 0.93 -10.24
CA VAL A 79 8.91 2.25 -10.50
C VAL A 79 8.10 3.31 -9.75
N VAL A 80 8.73 4.04 -8.84
CA VAL A 80 8.05 4.99 -7.95
C VAL A 80 8.68 6.38 -8.02
N LYS A 81 7.83 7.41 -7.95
CA LYS A 81 8.21 8.83 -7.94
C LYS A 81 9.06 9.15 -6.70
N ALA A 82 10.18 9.81 -6.94
CA ALA A 82 11.05 10.38 -5.91
C ALA A 82 11.10 11.92 -6.01
N PRO A 83 11.51 12.62 -4.94
CA PRO A 83 11.62 14.07 -4.94
C PRO A 83 12.60 14.59 -6.01
N GLY A 84 12.23 15.73 -6.60
CA GLY A 84 13.02 16.39 -7.64
C GLY A 84 12.83 15.79 -9.04
N GLY A 85 11.71 15.11 -9.31
CA GLY A 85 11.42 14.51 -10.62
C GLY A 85 12.20 13.23 -10.90
N ARG A 86 12.80 12.61 -9.88
CA ARG A 86 13.56 11.36 -9.99
C ARG A 86 12.65 10.14 -9.82
N THR A 87 13.17 8.96 -10.14
CA THR A 87 12.55 7.67 -9.88
C THR A 87 13.42 6.83 -8.94
N VAL A 88 12.78 5.89 -8.25
CA VAL A 88 13.44 4.78 -7.57
C VAL A 88 12.70 3.51 -7.94
N GLU A 89 13.47 2.44 -8.06
CA GLU A 89 13.01 1.18 -8.63
C GLU A 89 13.44 0.02 -7.75
N TRP A 90 12.61 -1.01 -7.70
CA TRP A 90 12.96 -2.26 -7.02
C TRP A 90 12.14 -3.42 -7.56
N ASP A 91 12.65 -4.63 -7.35
CA ASP A 91 11.89 -5.85 -7.57
C ASP A 91 11.24 -6.32 -6.26
N ALA A 92 10.00 -6.79 -6.34
CA ALA A 92 9.23 -7.33 -5.23
C ALA A 92 8.69 -8.71 -5.55
N ARG A 93 8.83 -9.63 -4.58
CA ARG A 93 8.32 -10.98 -4.64
C ARG A 93 7.12 -11.19 -3.73
N ILE A 94 6.15 -11.99 -4.17
CA ILE A 94 5.05 -12.46 -3.33
C ILE A 94 5.59 -13.52 -2.36
N THR A 95 5.46 -13.26 -1.05
CA THR A 95 5.92 -14.14 0.03
C THR A 95 4.82 -15.08 0.51
N GLU A 96 3.59 -14.56 0.63
CA GLU A 96 2.40 -15.33 0.97
C GLU A 96 1.22 -14.88 0.10
N GLU A 97 0.38 -15.83 -0.30
CA GLU A 97 -0.83 -15.56 -1.09
C GLU A 97 -1.94 -16.50 -0.63
N LYS A 98 -3.09 -15.92 -0.27
CA LYS A 98 -4.34 -16.64 -0.03
C LYS A 98 -5.41 -15.98 -0.87
N ASP A 99 -5.96 -16.75 -1.81
CA ASP A 99 -6.94 -16.25 -2.76
C ASP A 99 -8.12 -15.57 -2.05
N GLY A 100 -8.47 -14.36 -2.49
CA GLY A 100 -9.53 -13.56 -1.89
C GLY A 100 -9.24 -12.97 -0.51
N GLU A 101 -8.09 -13.26 0.10
CA GLU A 101 -7.84 -12.97 1.54
C GLU A 101 -6.59 -12.15 1.80
N LEU A 102 -5.46 -12.52 1.20
CA LEU A 102 -4.16 -11.99 1.58
C LEU A 102 -3.19 -12.01 0.41
N ILE A 103 -2.43 -10.93 0.27
CA ILE A 103 -1.20 -10.91 -0.53
C ILE A 103 -0.12 -10.26 0.33
N ALA A 104 0.96 -11.00 0.59
CA ALA A 104 2.15 -10.49 1.26
C ALA A 104 3.32 -10.43 0.29
N TRP A 105 4.19 -9.45 0.48
CA TRP A 105 5.34 -9.21 -0.38
C TRP A 105 6.57 -8.80 0.42
N ALA A 106 7.73 -8.98 -0.20
CA ALA A 106 9.00 -8.41 0.20
C ALA A 106 9.80 -8.00 -1.04
N SER A 107 10.56 -6.92 -0.97
CA SER A 107 11.54 -6.60 -2.01
C SER A 107 12.65 -7.65 -2.07
N THR A 108 13.30 -7.77 -3.22
CA THR A 108 14.49 -8.62 -3.38
C THR A 108 15.66 -8.09 -2.53
N GLU A 109 16.64 -8.94 -2.25
CA GLU A 109 17.76 -8.62 -1.35
C GLU A 109 18.65 -7.48 -1.87
N ASP A 110 18.68 -7.29 -3.19
CA ASP A 110 19.43 -6.26 -3.90
C ASP A 110 18.65 -4.96 -4.11
N ALA A 111 17.42 -4.86 -3.57
CA ALA A 111 16.60 -3.67 -3.72
C ALA A 111 17.21 -2.46 -2.99
N ASP A 112 17.33 -1.34 -3.72
CA ASP A 112 17.75 -0.05 -3.16
C ASP A 112 16.80 0.45 -2.05
N VAL A 113 15.55 -0.05 -2.05
CA VAL A 113 14.53 0.25 -1.03
C VAL A 113 13.99 -1.05 -0.44
N PRO A 114 14.65 -1.58 0.62
CA PRO A 114 14.13 -2.71 1.37
C PRO A 114 12.76 -2.38 1.95
N ASN A 115 11.75 -3.17 1.57
CA ASN A 115 10.39 -3.04 2.06
C ASN A 115 9.68 -4.38 2.03
N SER A 116 8.71 -4.53 2.92
CA SER A 116 7.83 -5.69 2.95
C SER A 116 6.46 -5.26 3.44
N GLY A 117 5.47 -6.10 3.24
CA GLY A 117 4.13 -5.78 3.68
C GLY A 117 3.13 -6.85 3.32
N ARG A 118 1.88 -6.55 3.66
CA ARG A 118 0.73 -7.36 3.32
C ARG A 118 -0.52 -6.51 3.14
N ILE A 119 -1.39 -6.97 2.26
CA ILE A 119 -2.75 -6.45 2.08
C ILE A 119 -3.72 -7.57 2.42
N GLU A 120 -4.66 -7.29 3.30
CA GLU A 120 -5.68 -8.22 3.78
C GLU A 120 -7.06 -7.75 3.36
N PHE A 121 -7.91 -8.71 2.99
CA PHE A 121 -9.30 -8.49 2.61
C PHE A 121 -10.19 -9.36 3.50
N ARG A 122 -11.05 -8.71 4.29
CA ARG A 122 -11.98 -9.38 5.21
C ARG A 122 -13.39 -8.92 4.96
N ASP A 123 -14.36 -9.83 4.95
CA ASP A 123 -15.77 -9.46 4.83
C ASP A 123 -16.22 -8.57 6.00
N ALA A 124 -17.01 -7.55 5.70
CA ALA A 124 -17.55 -6.56 6.64
C ALA A 124 -19.07 -6.72 6.84
N GLY A 125 -19.63 -7.86 6.43
CA GLY A 125 -21.08 -8.07 6.29
C GLY A 125 -21.66 -7.19 5.19
N ASP A 126 -22.83 -6.60 5.44
CA ASP A 126 -23.55 -5.75 4.48
C ASP A 126 -22.84 -4.43 4.13
N ARG A 127 -21.67 -4.16 4.74
CA ARG A 127 -20.85 -2.97 4.48
C ARG A 127 -19.76 -3.19 3.42
N GLY A 128 -19.69 -4.38 2.84
CA GLY A 128 -18.67 -4.78 1.84
C GLY A 128 -17.46 -5.44 2.48
N THR A 129 -16.27 -4.89 2.28
CA THR A 129 -15.00 -5.50 2.68
C THR A 129 -14.11 -4.54 3.44
N ILE A 130 -13.51 -5.00 4.53
CA ILE A 130 -12.44 -4.34 5.25
C ILE A 130 -11.13 -4.69 4.55
N VAL A 131 -10.44 -3.66 4.05
CA VAL A 131 -9.14 -3.76 3.41
C VAL A 131 -8.10 -3.16 4.34
N THR A 132 -7.11 -3.96 4.74
CA THR A 132 -6.02 -3.55 5.64
C THR A 132 -4.68 -3.69 4.95
N ALA A 133 -3.97 -2.58 4.77
CA ALA A 133 -2.59 -2.58 4.30
C ALA A 133 -1.65 -2.42 5.49
N THR A 134 -0.69 -3.32 5.61
CA THR A 134 0.38 -3.31 6.60
C THR A 134 1.72 -3.29 5.90
N ILE A 135 2.58 -2.33 6.22
CA ILE A 135 3.89 -2.12 5.60
C ILE A 135 4.95 -2.14 6.70
N VAL A 136 5.99 -2.93 6.47
CA VAL A 136 7.20 -3.01 7.29
C VAL A 136 8.37 -2.47 6.48
N TYR A 137 9.10 -1.55 7.08
CA TYR A 137 10.29 -0.95 6.48
C TYR A 137 11.27 -0.53 7.57
N ASP A 138 12.52 -0.31 7.20
CA ASP A 138 13.49 0.37 8.07
C ASP A 138 13.55 1.87 7.78
N PRO A 139 13.52 2.71 8.83
CA PRO A 139 13.81 4.11 8.68
C PRO A 139 15.20 4.29 8.06
N PRO A 140 15.33 5.18 7.08
CA PRO A 140 16.55 5.30 6.31
C PRO A 140 17.81 5.63 7.12
N ALA A 141 18.93 4.98 6.77
CA ALA A 141 20.28 5.31 7.22
C ALA A 141 21.21 5.60 6.02
N GLY A 142 22.21 6.48 6.18
CA GLY A 142 23.19 6.80 5.12
C GLY A 142 22.65 7.67 3.97
N VAL A 143 23.45 7.81 2.90
CA VAL A 143 23.15 8.72 1.76
C VAL A 143 21.96 8.21 0.92
N VAL A 144 21.89 6.91 0.66
CA VAL A 144 20.72 6.24 0.05
C VAL A 144 19.49 6.44 0.93
N GLY A 145 19.67 6.34 2.25
CA GLY A 145 18.64 6.65 3.22
C GLY A 145 18.09 8.07 3.12
N GLN A 146 18.90 9.10 2.87
CA GLN A 146 18.38 10.48 2.75
C GLN A 146 17.45 10.67 1.55
N LEU A 147 17.67 9.94 0.45
CA LEU A 147 16.78 9.94 -0.71
C LEU A 147 15.43 9.29 -0.38
N ILE A 148 15.48 8.13 0.28
CA ILE A 148 14.32 7.41 0.82
C ILE A 148 13.57 8.29 1.83
N ALA A 149 14.28 8.93 2.75
CA ALA A 149 13.71 9.84 3.74
C ALA A 149 12.94 10.98 3.07
N LYS A 150 13.51 11.61 2.04
CA LYS A 150 12.85 12.68 1.29
C LYS A 150 11.66 12.16 0.46
N MET A 151 11.70 10.93 -0.04
CA MET A 151 10.54 10.32 -0.71
C MET A 151 9.39 10.09 0.26
N PHE A 152 9.71 9.53 1.43
CA PHE A 152 8.77 9.26 2.52
C PHE A 152 8.58 10.45 3.47
N GLN A 153 9.06 11.66 3.13
CA GLN A 153 8.90 12.88 3.96
C GLN A 153 7.43 13.25 4.16
N ARG A 154 6.55 12.72 3.30
CA ARG A 154 5.13 12.57 3.61
C ARG A 154 4.99 11.24 4.35
N GLU A 155 4.87 11.31 5.67
CA GLU A 155 4.68 10.17 6.58
C GLU A 155 4.11 8.94 5.84
N PRO A 156 4.84 7.81 5.71
CA PRO A 156 4.39 6.67 4.90
C PRO A 156 3.00 6.16 5.31
N ALA A 157 2.62 6.40 6.57
CA ALA A 157 1.29 6.12 7.09
C ALA A 157 0.21 7.02 6.48
N ILE A 158 0.51 8.28 6.18
CA ILE A 158 -0.39 9.16 5.43
C ILE A 158 -0.49 8.69 3.98
N GLN A 159 0.61 8.29 3.35
CA GLN A 159 0.58 7.82 1.96
C GLN A 159 -0.28 6.56 1.81
N ALA A 160 -0.01 5.51 2.60
CA ALA A 160 -0.82 4.30 2.61
C ALA A 160 -2.31 4.59 2.86
N ARG A 161 -2.62 5.54 3.77
CA ARG A 161 -4.00 5.99 4.03
C ARG A 161 -4.63 6.67 2.80
N ARG A 162 -3.87 7.50 2.08
CA ARG A 162 -4.37 8.17 0.86
C ARG A 162 -4.62 7.17 -0.24
N ASP A 163 -3.71 6.24 -0.46
CA ASP A 163 -3.84 5.23 -1.52
C ASP A 163 -5.03 4.29 -1.25
N LEU A 164 -5.23 3.84 0.00
CA LEU A 164 -6.43 3.08 0.36
C LEU A 164 -7.73 3.88 0.19
N ARG A 165 -7.72 5.19 0.40
CA ARG A 165 -8.89 6.05 0.15
C ARG A 165 -9.17 6.19 -1.33
N ARG A 166 -8.15 6.34 -2.17
CA ARG A 166 -8.30 6.38 -3.63
C ARG A 166 -8.77 5.05 -4.16
N PHE A 167 -8.26 3.95 -3.62
CA PHE A 167 -8.74 2.61 -3.93
C PHE A 167 -10.23 2.47 -3.62
N LYS A 168 -10.65 2.89 -2.41
CA LYS A 168 -12.08 2.93 -2.06
C LYS A 168 -12.90 3.73 -3.07
N GLN A 169 -12.49 4.95 -3.40
CA GLN A 169 -13.20 5.80 -4.35
C GLN A 169 -13.30 5.12 -5.72
N LEU A 170 -12.18 4.69 -6.28
CA LEU A 170 -12.12 4.02 -7.58
C LEU A 170 -13.02 2.79 -7.62
N MET A 171 -12.97 1.95 -6.59
CA MET A 171 -13.77 0.73 -6.56
C MET A 171 -15.26 1.02 -6.34
N GLU A 172 -15.63 2.04 -5.56
CA GLU A 172 -17.03 2.37 -5.31
C GLU A 172 -17.68 3.13 -6.46
N THR A 173 -16.97 4.10 -7.05
CA THR A 173 -17.55 5.07 -7.98
C THR A 173 -16.97 5.00 -9.39
N GLY A 174 -15.90 4.21 -9.62
CA GLY A 174 -15.18 4.16 -10.90
C GLY A 174 -14.23 5.34 -11.11
N GLU A 175 -14.10 6.25 -10.15
CA GLU A 175 -13.31 7.48 -10.29
C GLU A 175 -12.53 7.77 -9.01
N VAL A 176 -11.34 8.37 -9.15
CA VAL A 176 -10.59 8.93 -8.02
C VAL A 176 -10.86 10.43 -7.98
N ALA A 177 -11.44 10.93 -6.89
CA ALA A 177 -11.72 12.35 -6.76
C ALA A 177 -10.41 13.14 -6.66
N THR A 178 -10.10 13.95 -7.68
CA THR A 178 -8.94 14.84 -7.68
C THR A 178 -9.38 16.28 -7.47
N SER A 179 -8.71 17.03 -6.59
CA SER A 179 -8.95 18.47 -6.44
C SER A 179 -8.16 19.30 -7.46
N SER A 180 -7.43 18.65 -8.36
CA SER A 180 -6.63 19.28 -9.40
C SER A 180 -7.46 19.53 -10.64
N ARG A 181 -8.10 20.70 -10.73
CA ARG A 181 -7.98 21.41 -12.01
C ARG A 181 -6.51 21.75 -12.15
N THR A 182 -5.81 21.09 -13.06
CA THR A 182 -4.43 21.49 -13.35
C THR A 182 -4.45 22.90 -13.92
N ARG A 183 -3.40 23.68 -13.66
CA ARG A 183 -3.26 25.01 -14.27
C ARG A 183 -3.32 24.95 -15.81
N ALA A 184 -2.83 23.86 -16.40
CA ALA A 184 -2.91 23.58 -17.82
C ALA A 184 -4.37 23.48 -18.32
N GLN A 185 -5.23 22.74 -17.63
CA GLN A 185 -6.66 22.63 -17.99
C GLN A 185 -7.43 23.95 -17.82
N LEU A 186 -7.01 24.82 -16.88
CA LEU A 186 -7.57 26.17 -16.73
C LEU A 186 -7.12 27.13 -17.84
N GLU A 187 -5.98 26.87 -18.46
CA GLU A 187 -5.43 27.67 -19.56
C GLU A 187 -6.02 27.23 -20.92
N GLU A 188 -6.31 25.93 -21.11
CA GLU A 188 -7.04 25.40 -22.29
C GLU A 188 -8.49 25.92 -22.38
N ASP A 189 -9.23 25.97 -21.28
CA ASP A 189 -10.63 26.45 -21.26
C ASP A 189 -10.78 27.97 -21.51
N LYS A 190 -9.68 28.73 -21.41
CA LYS A 190 -9.66 30.20 -21.59
C LYS A 190 -9.20 30.65 -22.98
N ALA A 191 -8.76 29.71 -23.81
CA ALA A 191 -8.34 29.94 -25.19
C ALA A 191 -9.52 29.77 -26.15
#